data_AF-A0A936RFI8-F1
#
_entry.id   AF-A0A936RFI8-F1
#
_cell.length_a   1.000
_cell.length_b   1.000
_cell.length_c   1.000
_cell.angle_alpha   90.00
_cell.angle_beta   90.00
_cell.angle_gamma   90.00
#
_symmetry.space_group_name_H-M   'P 1'
#
loop_
_entity.id
_entity.type
_entity.pdbx_description
1 polymer ?
#
loop_
_entity_poly.entity_id
_entity_poly.type
_entity_poly.pdbx_seq_one_letter_code
_entity_poly.pdbx_strand_id
1 'polypeptide(L)'
;MKKITLLSLFAACLAIFSSCDTIKNLPTNTSGGIFSLNGNWKLVSTTDNNAQTGTIVTVSPAIASGFVKSVENNSYCYRATDEAWKSLSSKSGGGFTINHLASACNGSMVYKSGEITVLTNSQIRINTKTVTDAALVQEWTRVTN
;
A
#
# COMPACT_ATOMS: atom_id res chain seq x y z
N MET A 1 -39.96 -36.73 -42.90
CA MET A 1 -40.36 -35.30 -42.94
C MET A 1 -40.34 -34.78 -41.51
N LYS A 2 -39.20 -34.33 -40.96
CA LYS A 2 -38.71 -32.93 -40.93
C LYS A 2 -39.80 -31.87 -40.70
N LYS A 3 -39.87 -31.34 -39.49
CA LYS A 3 -39.87 -29.88 -39.23
C LYS A 3 -39.04 -29.60 -37.97
N ILE A 4 -37.88 -29.01 -38.22
CA ILE A 4 -36.97 -28.41 -37.24
C ILE A 4 -37.50 -26.99 -37.03
N THR A 5 -37.73 -26.61 -35.78
CA THR A 5 -38.04 -25.21 -35.43
C THR A 5 -36.76 -24.56 -34.92
N LEU A 6 -36.11 -23.82 -35.82
CA LEU A 6 -35.07 -22.85 -35.53
C LEU A 6 -35.75 -21.47 -35.45
N LEU A 7 -35.50 -20.69 -34.38
CA LEU A 7 -35.19 -19.25 -34.38
C LEU A 7 -35.49 -18.61 -33.02
N SER A 8 -34.44 -18.11 -32.37
CA SER A 8 -34.25 -16.72 -31.87
C SER A 8 -33.23 -16.76 -30.73
N LEU A 9 -31.96 -16.47 -31.01
CA LEU A 9 -31.32 -15.14 -31.03
C LEU A 9 -31.17 -14.50 -29.64
N PHE A 10 -29.89 -14.36 -29.27
CA PHE A 10 -29.25 -13.22 -28.59
C PHE A 10 -29.35 -13.04 -27.07
N ALA A 11 -28.14 -12.80 -26.53
CA ALA A 11 -27.77 -12.09 -25.30
C ALA A 11 -28.11 -12.81 -23.98
N ALA A 12 -27.19 -13.03 -23.04
CA ALA A 12 -26.12 -12.15 -22.62
C ALA A 12 -24.86 -12.93 -22.19
N CYS A 13 -23.79 -12.77 -22.96
CA CYS A 13 -22.43 -12.88 -22.46
C CYS A 13 -22.01 -11.46 -22.05
N LEU A 14 -22.29 -11.05 -20.81
CA LEU A 14 -21.86 -9.76 -20.25
C LEU A 14 -21.87 -9.82 -18.72
N ALA A 15 -20.88 -10.51 -18.15
CA ALA A 15 -20.33 -10.15 -16.85
C ALA A 15 -18.84 -9.85 -17.05
N ILE A 16 -18.61 -8.87 -17.92
CA ILE A 16 -17.30 -8.37 -18.33
C ILE A 16 -17.02 -7.15 -17.43
N PHE A 17 -16.03 -7.31 -16.56
CA PHE A 17 -15.21 -6.26 -15.92
C PHE A 17 -15.94 -5.07 -15.24
N SER A 18 -16.37 -5.23 -13.99
CA SER A 18 -16.52 -4.08 -13.07
C SER A 18 -15.30 -3.87 -12.17
N SER A 19 -14.25 -4.69 -12.29
CA SER A 19 -12.98 -4.52 -11.55
C SER A 19 -11.94 -3.68 -12.29
N CYS A 20 -12.19 -3.22 -13.52
CA CYS A 20 -11.19 -2.48 -14.30
C CYS A 20 -11.11 -0.99 -13.92
N ASP A 21 -12.20 -0.38 -13.45
CA ASP A 21 -12.18 1.04 -13.09
C ASP A 21 -11.56 1.30 -11.71
N THR A 22 -11.57 0.32 -10.81
CA THR A 22 -10.81 0.43 -9.54
C THR A 22 -9.29 0.34 -9.79
N ILE A 23 -8.86 -0.20 -10.93
CA ILE A 23 -7.45 -0.26 -11.34
C ILE A 23 -6.96 1.10 -11.85
N LYS A 24 -7.85 1.98 -12.36
CA LYS A 24 -7.46 3.31 -12.87
C LYS A 24 -7.02 4.30 -11.79
N ASN A 25 -7.40 4.08 -10.53
CA ASN A 25 -6.98 4.91 -9.40
C ASN A 25 -5.88 4.25 -8.56
N LEU A 26 -5.31 3.14 -9.05
CA LEU A 26 -4.18 2.52 -8.40
C LEU A 26 -2.97 3.43 -8.49
N PRO A 27 -2.17 3.48 -7.42
CA PRO A 27 -0.76 3.71 -7.56
C PRO A 27 -0.13 2.52 -8.33
N THR A 28 -0.16 2.55 -9.67
CA THR A 28 0.62 1.61 -10.51
C THR A 28 1.87 2.32 -11.02
N ASN A 29 3.03 1.69 -10.88
CA ASN A 29 4.27 2.17 -11.47
C ASN A 29 4.15 2.16 -13.02
N THR A 30 4.36 3.30 -13.66
CA THR A 30 4.48 3.43 -15.12
C THR A 30 5.87 3.02 -15.59
N SER A 31 6.07 1.72 -15.84
CA SER A 31 6.81 1.17 -17.00
C SER A 31 6.87 -0.37 -16.91
N GLY A 32 6.04 -1.04 -17.71
CA GLY A 32 6.19 -2.45 -18.08
C GLY A 32 5.79 -3.52 -17.05
N GLY A 33 5.66 -3.20 -15.76
CA GLY A 33 5.19 -4.13 -14.73
C GLY A 33 4.29 -3.44 -13.70
N ILE A 34 3.13 -4.04 -13.40
CA ILE A 34 2.14 -3.51 -12.46
C ILE A 34 2.62 -3.77 -11.03
N PHE A 35 3.64 -3.05 -10.55
CA PHE A 35 3.93 -3.07 -9.11
C PHE A 35 2.73 -2.49 -8.37
N SER A 36 2.27 -3.20 -7.34
CA SER A 36 1.18 -2.79 -6.48
C SER A 36 1.64 -2.75 -5.03
N LEU A 37 1.29 -1.69 -4.31
CA LEU A 37 1.47 -1.63 -2.86
C LEU A 37 0.42 -2.45 -2.10
N ASN A 38 -0.65 -2.93 -2.76
CA ASN A 38 -1.72 -3.66 -2.09
C ASN A 38 -1.20 -4.88 -1.32
N GLY A 39 -1.68 -5.07 -0.09
CA GLY A 39 -1.37 -6.23 0.75
C GLY A 39 -0.60 -5.88 2.03
N ASN A 40 0.01 -6.91 2.62
CA ASN A 40 0.66 -6.80 3.92
C ASN A 40 2.17 -6.54 3.76
N TRP A 41 2.69 -5.60 4.54
CA TRP A 41 4.10 -5.22 4.56
C TRP A 41 4.62 -5.19 6.00
N LYS A 42 5.73 -5.89 6.26
CA LYS A 42 6.41 -5.92 7.55
C LYS A 42 7.61 -4.99 7.53
N LEU A 43 7.73 -4.11 8.52
CA LEU A 43 8.91 -3.28 8.76
C LEU A 43 10.05 -4.18 9.22
N VAL A 44 11.09 -4.31 8.41
CA VAL A 44 12.24 -5.18 8.72
C VAL A 44 13.43 -4.41 9.27
N SER A 45 13.57 -3.13 8.93
CA SER A 45 14.62 -2.28 9.46
C SER A 45 14.21 -0.81 9.46
N THR A 46 14.70 -0.05 10.44
CA THR A 46 14.61 1.40 10.45
C THR A 46 15.82 2.02 11.11
N THR A 47 16.24 3.19 10.64
CA THR A 47 17.29 4.00 11.27
C THR A 47 16.84 4.67 12.57
N ASP A 48 15.56 4.57 12.92
CA ASP A 48 14.97 5.15 14.13
C ASP A 48 14.96 4.17 15.30
N ASN A 49 16.15 3.78 15.76
CA ASN A 49 16.35 2.93 16.95
C ASN A 49 15.48 1.66 16.99
N ASN A 50 15.11 1.11 15.83
CA ASN A 50 14.20 -0.03 15.68
C ASN A 50 12.83 0.14 16.36
N ALA A 51 12.38 1.38 16.61
CA ALA A 51 11.23 1.71 17.45
C ALA A 51 9.88 1.11 17.00
N GLN A 52 9.78 0.69 15.75
CA GLN A 52 8.58 0.06 15.16
C GLN A 52 8.90 -1.25 14.43
N THR A 53 10.14 -1.74 14.50
CA THR A 53 10.57 -2.93 13.75
C THR A 53 9.66 -4.12 14.08
N GLY A 54 9.27 -4.84 13.04
CA GLY A 54 8.32 -5.95 13.13
C GLY A 54 6.86 -5.57 12.91
N THR A 55 6.52 -4.27 12.90
CA THR A 55 5.17 -3.79 12.57
C THR A 55 4.73 -4.26 11.19
N ILE A 56 3.50 -4.77 11.10
CA ILE A 56 2.85 -5.15 9.84
C ILE A 56 1.75 -4.14 9.54
N VAL A 57 1.79 -3.56 8.34
CA VAL A 57 0.70 -2.73 7.81
C VAL A 57 0.00 -3.44 6.66
N THR A 58 -1.32 -3.30 6.58
CA THR A 58 -2.13 -3.72 5.45
C THR A 58 -2.48 -2.49 4.62
N VAL A 59 -1.98 -2.45 3.39
CA VAL A 59 -2.25 -1.36 2.45
C VAL A 59 -3.45 -1.70 1.60
N SER A 60 -4.43 -0.77 1.58
CA SER A 60 -5.61 -0.85 0.74
C SER A 60 -5.59 0.27 -0.31
N PRO A 61 -5.54 -0.06 -1.61
CA PRO A 61 -5.60 0.94 -2.67
C PRO A 61 -6.91 1.73 -2.70
N ALA A 62 -8.02 1.13 -2.26
CA ALA A 62 -9.34 1.76 -2.31
C ALA A 62 -9.43 3.06 -1.50
N ILE A 63 -8.57 3.22 -0.50
CA ILE A 63 -8.54 4.37 0.41
C ILE A 63 -7.14 4.99 0.53
N ALA A 64 -6.23 4.61 -0.38
CA ALA A 64 -4.87 5.15 -0.47
C ALA A 64 -4.10 5.14 0.87
N SER A 65 -4.31 4.12 1.71
CA SER A 65 -3.79 4.12 3.09
C SER A 65 -3.37 2.73 3.54
N GLY A 66 -2.45 2.67 4.52
CA GLY A 66 -1.95 1.48 5.18
C GLY A 66 -2.23 1.50 6.67
N PHE A 67 -2.92 0.47 7.14
CA PHE A 67 -3.36 0.34 8.53
C PHE A 67 -2.54 -0.70 9.26
N VAL A 68 -2.21 -0.44 10.50
CA VAL A 68 -1.49 -1.38 11.37
C VAL A 68 -2.34 -2.64 11.54
N LYS A 69 -1.80 -3.78 11.15
CA LYS A 69 -2.38 -5.11 11.37
C LYS A 69 -1.87 -5.71 12.68
N SER A 70 -0.57 -5.59 12.93
CA SER A 70 0.08 -6.07 14.15
C SER A 70 1.36 -5.29 14.43
N VAL A 71 1.77 -5.23 15.68
CA VAL A 71 2.97 -4.52 16.14
C VAL A 71 3.79 -5.45 17.02
N GLU A 72 5.09 -5.54 16.76
CA GLU A 72 6.04 -6.27 17.62
C GLU A 72 6.72 -5.27 18.58
N ASN A 73 7.56 -4.38 18.07
CA ASN A 73 8.10 -3.27 18.85
C ASN A 73 7.20 -2.03 18.74
N ASN A 74 6.84 -1.41 19.87
CA ASN A 74 5.78 -0.41 19.93
C ASN A 74 6.15 0.86 20.72
N SER A 75 7.30 1.46 20.44
CA SER A 75 7.72 2.70 21.14
C SER A 75 6.85 3.92 20.80
N TYR A 76 5.96 3.81 19.81
CA TYR A 76 5.06 4.88 19.38
C TYR A 76 3.58 4.64 19.72
N CYS A 77 3.29 3.58 20.49
CA CYS A 77 1.94 3.21 20.90
C CYS A 77 0.93 2.99 19.76
N TYR A 78 1.40 2.49 18.62
CA TYR A 78 0.51 1.98 17.59
C TYR A 78 -0.45 0.94 18.16
N ARG A 79 -1.69 1.04 17.71
CA ARG A 79 -2.75 0.08 17.95
C ARG A 79 -3.08 -0.61 16.63
N ALA A 80 -3.61 -1.82 16.72
CA ALA A 80 -4.24 -2.43 15.55
C ALA A 80 -5.29 -1.46 14.99
N THR A 81 -5.39 -1.38 13.67
CA THR A 81 -6.24 -0.46 12.91
C THR A 81 -5.80 1.02 12.87
N ASP A 82 -4.69 1.39 13.51
CA ASP A 82 -4.15 2.75 13.34
C ASP A 82 -3.70 2.97 11.89
N GLU A 83 -3.94 4.17 11.37
CA GLU A 83 -3.47 4.58 10.05
C GLU A 83 -1.97 4.95 10.14
N ALA A 84 -1.11 4.00 9.80
CA ALA A 84 0.35 4.22 9.80
C ALA A 84 0.82 4.95 8.54
N TRP A 85 0.19 4.64 7.40
CA TRP A 85 0.51 5.19 6.09
C TRP A 85 -0.69 5.90 5.50
N LYS A 86 -0.60 7.20 5.27
CA LYS A 86 -1.74 7.99 4.81
C LYS A 86 -1.46 8.71 3.49
N SER A 87 -2.50 8.80 2.67
CA SER A 87 -2.50 9.55 1.40
C SER A 87 -1.39 9.09 0.46
N LEU A 88 -1.33 7.79 0.21
CA LEU A 88 -0.45 7.17 -0.75
C LEU A 88 -0.81 7.63 -2.17
N SER A 89 0.19 7.99 -2.96
CA SER A 89 0.01 8.32 -4.38
C SER A 89 1.18 7.85 -5.22
N SER A 90 0.95 7.53 -6.49
CA SER A 90 2.01 7.18 -7.44
C SER A 90 2.74 8.43 -7.94
N LYS A 91 4.04 8.29 -8.21
CA LYS A 91 4.85 9.31 -8.89
C LYS A 91 4.97 8.98 -10.39
N SER A 92 5.08 10.03 -11.21
CA SER A 92 5.51 9.90 -12.60
C SER A 92 6.97 9.44 -12.64
N GLY A 93 7.27 8.34 -13.34
CA GLY A 93 8.61 7.73 -13.35
C GLY A 93 8.83 6.62 -12.33
N GLY A 94 7.79 6.24 -11.59
CA GLY A 94 7.77 5.10 -10.68
C GLY A 94 7.93 5.46 -9.20
N GLY A 95 7.55 4.51 -8.34
CA GLY A 95 7.50 4.70 -6.90
C GLY A 95 6.24 5.43 -6.41
N PHE A 96 6.22 5.74 -5.11
CA PHE A 96 5.07 6.33 -4.43
C PHE A 96 5.50 7.45 -3.48
N THR A 97 4.57 8.33 -3.16
CA THR A 97 4.70 9.28 -2.05
C THR A 97 3.75 8.90 -0.93
N ILE A 98 4.15 9.23 0.29
CA ILE A 98 3.37 9.04 1.51
C ILE A 98 3.35 10.37 2.27
N ASN A 99 2.17 10.95 2.51
CA ASN A 99 2.12 12.31 3.04
C ASN A 99 2.14 12.36 4.56
N HIS A 100 1.58 11.35 5.24
CA HIS A 100 1.68 11.26 6.70
C HIS A 100 2.13 9.86 7.08
N LEU A 101 3.14 9.83 7.95
CA LEU A 101 3.74 8.62 8.44
C LEU A 101 3.77 8.68 9.97
N ALA A 102 3.13 7.70 10.59
CA ALA A 102 3.06 7.45 12.03
C ALA A 102 2.39 8.52 12.91
N SER A 103 1.67 8.02 13.92
CA SER A 103 0.99 8.79 14.96
C SER A 103 1.46 8.28 16.33
N ALA A 104 2.03 9.16 17.14
CA ALA A 104 2.52 8.88 18.49
C ALA A 104 1.38 8.50 19.45
N CYS A 105 1.74 8.10 20.67
CA CYS A 105 0.83 7.81 21.78
C CYS A 105 -0.21 8.92 22.06
N ASN A 106 0.07 10.16 21.63
CA ASN A 106 -0.77 11.33 21.80
C ASN A 106 -1.46 11.81 20.50
N GLY A 107 -1.42 11.02 19.42
CA GLY A 107 -1.99 11.39 18.14
C GLY A 107 -1.12 12.34 17.28
N SER A 108 0.08 12.71 17.75
CA SER A 108 0.97 13.61 17.02
C SER A 108 1.73 12.89 15.91
N MET A 109 1.97 13.55 14.79
CA MET A 109 2.87 13.03 13.76
C MET A 109 4.29 12.93 14.31
N VAL A 110 4.98 11.82 14.04
CA VAL A 110 6.38 11.64 14.41
C VAL A 110 7.32 11.69 13.22
N TYR A 111 6.80 11.45 12.03
CA TYR A 111 7.53 11.54 10.78
C TYR A 111 6.84 12.49 9.79
N LYS A 112 7.64 13.12 8.94
CA LYS A 112 7.15 13.94 7.83
C LYS A 112 6.71 13.05 6.66
N SER A 113 6.20 13.68 5.60
CA SER A 113 5.98 13.02 4.32
C SER A 113 7.27 12.40 3.80
N GLY A 114 7.14 11.29 3.08
CA GLY A 114 8.26 10.52 2.55
C GLY A 114 8.02 10.01 1.13
N GLU A 115 9.05 9.35 0.61
CA GLU A 115 9.02 8.70 -0.69
C GLU A 115 9.24 7.20 -0.54
N ILE A 116 8.43 6.42 -1.25
CA ILE A 116 8.53 4.97 -1.33
C ILE A 116 9.23 4.60 -2.64
N THR A 117 10.41 4.02 -2.52
CA THR A 117 11.14 3.41 -3.63
C THR A 117 10.87 1.92 -3.66
N VAL A 118 10.50 1.40 -4.82
CA VAL A 118 10.38 -0.04 -5.06
C VAL A 118 11.78 -0.60 -5.32
N LEU A 119 12.25 -1.51 -4.46
CA LEU A 119 13.54 -2.18 -4.64
C LEU A 119 13.36 -3.49 -5.42
N THR A 120 12.34 -4.27 -5.04
CA THR A 120 11.92 -5.51 -5.71
C THR A 120 10.40 -5.66 -5.59
N ASN A 121 9.80 -6.71 -6.15
CA ASN A 121 8.37 -6.99 -6.00
C ASN A 121 7.95 -7.28 -4.54
N SER A 122 8.89 -7.66 -3.69
CA SER A 122 8.66 -7.99 -2.28
C SER A 122 9.34 -7.03 -1.32
N GLN A 123 10.04 -5.99 -1.79
CA GLN A 123 10.79 -5.06 -0.95
C GLN A 123 10.61 -3.62 -1.40
N ILE A 124 10.37 -2.75 -0.43
CA ILE A 124 10.30 -1.29 -0.62
C ILE A 124 11.15 -0.59 0.43
N ARG A 125 11.60 0.63 0.09
CA ARG A 125 12.27 1.55 1.01
C ARG A 125 11.45 2.82 1.13
N ILE A 126 11.23 3.28 2.36
CA ILE A 126 10.67 4.60 2.64
C ILE A 126 11.80 5.51 3.09
N ASN A 127 12.02 6.60 2.36
CA ASN A 127 12.90 7.68 2.75
C ASN A 127 12.04 8.85 3.26
N THR A 128 12.24 9.26 4.50
CA THR A 128 11.50 10.36 5.13
C THR A 128 12.41 11.11 6.12
N LYS A 129 11.82 11.98 6.94
CA LYS A 129 12.45 12.63 8.08
C LYS A 129 11.57 12.54 9.32
N THR A 130 12.17 12.64 10.49
CA THR A 130 11.44 12.92 11.73
C THR A 130 10.84 14.34 11.69
N VAL A 131 9.92 14.64 12.60
CA VAL A 131 9.41 16.02 12.77
C VAL A 131 10.51 17.04 13.09
N THR A 132 11.65 16.59 13.63
CA THR A 132 12.86 17.38 13.91
C THR A 132 13.87 17.42 12.76
N ASP A 133 13.48 17.02 11.54
CA ASP A 133 14.30 17.02 10.32
C ASP A 133 15.48 16.03 10.28
N ALA A 134 15.57 15.10 11.23
CA ALA A 134 16.53 14.00 11.14
C ALA A 134 16.14 13.04 10.01
N ALA A 135 17.08 12.69 9.14
CA ALA A 135 16.83 11.74 8.06
C ALA A 135 16.46 10.36 8.63
N LEU A 136 15.48 9.72 8.00
CA LEU A 136 14.94 8.44 8.45
C LEU A 136 14.69 7.52 7.26
N VAL A 137 15.21 6.30 7.34
CA VAL A 137 15.02 5.26 6.34
C VAL A 137 14.31 4.08 6.98
N GLN A 138 13.34 3.51 6.27
CA GLN A 138 12.66 2.28 6.64
C GLN A 138 12.69 1.31 5.48
N GLU A 139 12.96 0.04 5.75
CA GLU A 139 12.82 -1.02 4.76
C GLU A 139 11.69 -1.96 5.14
N TRP A 140 10.85 -2.28 4.16
CA TRP A 140 9.67 -3.09 4.36
C TRP A 140 9.66 -4.26 3.39
N THR A 141 9.26 -5.42 3.88
CA THR A 141 9.14 -6.65 3.09
C THR A 141 7.69 -7.10 3.03
N ARG A 142 7.24 -7.52 1.86
CA ARG A 142 5.91 -8.08 1.64
C ARG A 142 5.74 -9.36 2.45
N VAL A 143 4.63 -9.48 3.16
CA VAL A 143 4.27 -10.69 3.90
C VAL A 143 3.50 -11.61 2.96
N THR A 144 4.10 -12.74 2.59
CA THR A 144 3.45 -13.83 1.86
C THR A 144 2.87 -14.81 2.87
N ASN A 145 1.56 -15.04 2.81
CA ASN A 145 0.93 -16.14 3.53
C ASN A 145 1.14 -17.45 2.76
#